data_AF-A0A7S4KH12-F1
#
_entry.id   AF-A0A7S4KH12-F1
#
_cell.length_a   1.000
_cell.length_b   1.000
_cell.length_c   1.000
_cell.angle_alpha   90.00
_cell.angle_beta   90.00
_cell.angle_gamma   90.00
#
_symmetry.space_group_name_H-M   'P 1'
#
loop_
_entity.id
_entity.type
_entity.pdbx_description
1 polymer ?
#
loop_
_entity_poly.entity_id
_entity_poly.type
_entity_poly.pdbx_seq_one_letter_code
_entity_poly.pdbx_strand_id
1 'polypeptide(L)'
;RRASEDDCVLGLPHVPGKADTTPEEAKQPNLYENPAATAGVPESLTSSFVQGRSNKTKEEELVIRQGSKINGKIYEPMYVNDTDYSNFSGDIFKDPAGLPPLSQKQKKEGAVWARISQIYSNPVVIKQFTYENITQTLVGDCSFVSALAVCASWERRYGRTLISRN
;
A
#
# COMPACT_ATOMS: atom_id res chain seq x y z
N ARG A 1 47.00 -20.79 -8.85
CA ARG A 1 47.17 -21.79 -7.75
C ARG A 1 45.94 -21.67 -6.87
N ARG A 2 45.16 -22.74 -6.79
CA ARG A 2 43.91 -22.89 -6.03
C ARG A 2 44.28 -23.44 -4.65
N ALA A 3 43.73 -22.88 -3.58
CA ALA A 3 43.73 -23.46 -2.22
C ALA A 3 42.48 -22.83 -1.55
N SER A 4 41.34 -23.50 -1.59
CA SER A 4 40.90 -24.69 -0.82
C SER A 4 40.34 -24.27 0.53
N GLU A 5 39.02 -24.36 0.57
CA GLU A 5 38.16 -24.25 1.73
C GLU A 5 38.24 -25.59 2.47
N ASP A 6 38.86 -25.57 3.64
CA ASP A 6 38.74 -26.59 4.69
C ASP A 6 38.08 -25.87 5.89
N ASP A 7 37.26 -26.43 6.75
CA ASP A 7 36.52 -27.67 6.84
C ASP A 7 35.72 -27.47 8.14
N CYS A 8 34.39 -27.54 8.11
CA CYS A 8 33.60 -27.64 9.34
C CYS A 8 32.38 -28.54 9.09
N VAL A 9 32.67 -29.81 8.86
CA VAL A 9 31.69 -30.89 8.74
C VAL A 9 31.48 -31.49 10.13
N LEU A 10 30.39 -31.12 10.81
CA LEU A 10 29.84 -31.91 11.90
C LEU A 10 28.86 -32.92 11.31
N GLY A 11 29.22 -34.19 11.44
CA GLY A 11 28.53 -35.33 10.83
C GLY A 11 27.10 -35.52 11.35
N LEU A 12 26.21 -35.79 10.42
CA LEU A 12 24.90 -36.42 10.67
C LEU A 12 24.99 -37.90 10.25
N PRO A 13 24.47 -38.84 11.05
CA PRO A 13 24.53 -40.26 10.74
C PRO A 13 23.62 -40.63 9.56
N HIS A 14 24.16 -41.48 8.68
CA HIS A 14 23.48 -42.14 7.58
C HIS A 14 22.50 -43.21 8.09
N VAL A 15 21.24 -43.17 7.63
CA VAL A 15 20.26 -44.23 7.85
C VAL A 15 19.82 -44.76 6.47
N PRO A 16 19.88 -46.10 6.23
CA PRO A 16 19.67 -46.67 4.90
C PRO A 16 18.18 -46.75 4.52
N GLY A 17 17.89 -46.58 3.23
CA GLY A 17 16.55 -46.69 2.67
C GLY A 17 16.04 -48.12 2.56
N LYS A 18 14.72 -48.29 2.72
CA LYS A 18 13.92 -49.39 2.17
C LYS A 18 12.56 -48.88 1.70
N ALA A 19 12.05 -49.60 0.70
CA ALA A 19 11.11 -49.17 -0.33
C ALA A 19 9.61 -49.39 -0.01
N ASP A 20 8.80 -48.80 -0.89
CA ASP A 20 7.42 -49.13 -1.27
C ASP A 20 6.31 -49.10 -0.22
N THR A 21 5.61 -47.96 -0.18
CA THR A 21 4.14 -47.92 -0.06
C THR A 21 3.56 -46.76 -0.87
N THR A 22 2.56 -47.10 -1.69
CA THR A 22 1.56 -46.34 -2.47
C THR A 22 1.34 -44.86 -2.08
N PRO A 23 1.07 -43.94 -3.04
CA PRO A 23 0.89 -42.52 -2.73
C PRO A 23 -0.46 -42.28 -2.04
N GLU A 24 -0.44 -42.17 -0.71
CA GLU A 24 -1.55 -41.58 0.04
C GLU A 24 -1.39 -40.06 -0.02
N GLU A 25 -2.26 -39.44 -0.82
CA GLU A 25 -2.34 -38.00 -1.07
C GLU A 25 -2.54 -37.26 0.25
N ALA A 26 -1.45 -36.76 0.83
CA ALA A 26 -1.47 -35.92 2.01
C ALA A 26 -2.17 -34.59 1.66
N LYS A 27 -3.48 -34.55 1.85
CA LYS A 27 -4.32 -33.36 1.74
C LYS A 27 -3.80 -32.34 2.75
N GLN A 28 -3.04 -31.37 2.28
CA GLN A 28 -2.62 -30.22 3.08
C GLN A 28 -3.87 -29.55 3.65
N PRO A 29 -3.94 -29.28 4.97
CA PRO A 29 -5.10 -28.61 5.54
C PRO A 29 -5.22 -27.22 4.95
N ASN A 30 -6.39 -26.96 4.37
CA ASN A 30 -6.75 -25.73 3.70
C ASN A 30 -6.86 -24.60 4.75
N LEU A 31 -5.77 -23.89 5.02
CA LEU A 31 -5.71 -22.85 6.06
C LEU A 31 -6.53 -21.58 5.76
N TYR A 32 -7.34 -21.59 4.70
CA TYR A 32 -8.15 -20.44 4.24
C TYR A 32 -9.63 -20.73 4.09
N GLU A 33 -10.17 -21.80 4.70
CA GLU A 33 -11.62 -21.92 4.88
C GLU A 33 -12.03 -21.23 6.19
N ASN A 34 -12.20 -19.92 6.13
CA ASN A 34 -12.96 -19.18 7.12
C ASN A 34 -14.47 -19.32 6.78
N PRO A 35 -15.29 -20.00 7.59
CA PRO A 35 -16.74 -20.02 7.39
C PRO A 35 -17.41 -18.64 7.57
N ALA A 36 -16.64 -17.61 7.95
CA ALA A 36 -17.05 -16.21 7.99
C ALA A 36 -17.10 -15.53 6.61
N ALA A 37 -16.60 -16.15 5.53
CA ALA A 37 -16.62 -15.56 4.18
C ALA A 37 -18.03 -15.48 3.55
N THR A 38 -19.04 -16.09 4.17
CA THR A 38 -20.45 -16.04 3.73
C THR A 38 -21.30 -15.07 4.57
N ALA A 39 -20.73 -14.47 5.62
CA ALA A 39 -21.36 -13.33 6.29
C ALA A 39 -20.95 -12.08 5.52
N GLY A 40 -21.88 -11.54 4.71
CA GLY A 40 -21.66 -10.31 3.98
C GLY A 40 -21.00 -9.28 4.88
N VAL A 41 -19.87 -8.72 4.41
CA VAL A 41 -19.24 -7.57 5.06
C VAL A 41 -20.35 -6.55 5.29
N PRO A 42 -20.68 -6.16 6.52
CA PRO A 42 -21.73 -5.18 6.73
C PRO A 42 -21.30 -3.91 6.01
N GLU A 43 -22.04 -3.50 4.97
CA GLU A 43 -21.86 -2.25 4.22
C GLU A 43 -21.71 -1.03 5.17
N SER A 44 -22.25 -1.18 6.38
CA SER A 44 -22.20 -0.24 7.50
C SER A 44 -20.80 0.11 8.00
N LEU A 45 -19.83 -0.82 8.08
CA LEU A 45 -18.52 -0.51 8.68
C LEU A 45 -17.58 0.24 7.72
N THR A 46 -17.82 0.16 6.41
CA THR A 46 -17.01 0.88 5.42
C THR A 46 -17.64 2.23 5.06
N SER A 47 -18.98 2.31 4.97
CA SER A 47 -19.66 3.56 4.67
C SER A 47 -19.59 4.55 5.85
N SER A 48 -19.81 4.12 7.09
CA SER A 48 -19.80 5.03 8.25
C SER A 48 -18.41 5.55 8.63
N PHE A 49 -17.35 4.78 8.31
CA PHE A 49 -15.96 5.18 8.57
C PHE A 49 -15.44 6.18 7.53
N VAL A 50 -15.95 6.12 6.30
CA VAL A 50 -15.58 7.02 5.19
C VAL A 50 -16.51 8.22 5.08
N GLN A 51 -17.80 8.05 5.41
CA GLN A 51 -18.81 9.09 5.41
C GLN A 51 -19.34 9.25 6.83
N GLY A 52 -18.67 10.10 7.61
CA GLY A 52 -19.21 10.53 8.89
C GLY A 52 -20.64 11.03 8.72
N ARG A 53 -21.47 10.90 9.77
CA ARG A 53 -22.90 11.28 9.78
C ARG A 53 -23.18 12.54 8.95
N SER A 54 -24.15 12.45 8.03
CA SER A 54 -24.55 13.55 7.13
C SER A 54 -25.10 14.75 7.90
N ASN A 55 -25.78 14.51 9.01
CA ASN A 55 -26.29 15.53 9.91
C ASN A 55 -25.52 15.47 11.23
N LYS A 56 -24.49 16.31 11.36
CA LYS A 56 -23.72 16.46 12.60
C LYS A 56 -24.47 17.37 13.57
N THR A 57 -24.47 17.04 14.86
CA THR A 57 -24.98 17.98 15.87
C THR A 57 -24.03 19.17 16.02
N LYS A 58 -24.49 20.25 16.66
CA LYS A 58 -23.64 21.42 16.91
C LYS A 58 -22.43 21.07 17.76
N GLU A 59 -22.61 20.17 18.73
CA GLU A 59 -21.55 19.68 19.60
C GLU A 59 -20.53 18.85 18.82
N GLU A 60 -20.98 17.97 17.93
CA GLU A 60 -20.10 17.19 17.05
C GLU A 60 -19.30 18.09 16.11
N GLU A 61 -19.93 19.12 15.52
CA GLU A 61 -19.24 20.08 14.65
C GLU A 61 -18.16 20.85 15.42
N LEU A 62 -18.43 21.27 16.66
CA LEU A 62 -17.46 21.96 17.50
C LEU A 62 -16.25 21.08 17.83
N VAL A 63 -16.48 19.81 18.18
CA VAL A 63 -15.39 18.85 18.45
C VAL A 63 -14.54 18.64 17.20
N ILE A 64 -15.18 18.46 16.04
CA ILE A 64 -14.46 18.29 14.75
C ILE A 64 -13.66 19.55 14.44
N ARG A 65 -14.26 20.74 14.50
CA ARG A 65 -13.58 22.01 14.23
C ARG A 65 -12.38 22.23 15.15
N GLN A 66 -12.51 21.85 16.42
CA GLN A 66 -11.42 21.92 17.38
C GLN A 66 -10.29 20.93 17.04
N GLY A 67 -10.64 19.68 16.70
CA GLY A 67 -9.68 18.64 16.32
C GLY A 67 -9.02 18.86 14.95
N SER A 68 -9.70 19.58 14.05
CA SER A 68 -9.20 19.98 12.74
C SER A 68 -8.02 20.95 12.82
N LYS A 69 -7.76 21.58 13.97
CA LYS A 69 -6.63 22.51 14.14
C LYS A 69 -5.38 21.77 14.61
N ILE A 70 -4.46 21.47 13.70
CA ILE A 70 -3.20 20.79 13.99
C ILE A 70 -2.04 21.70 13.63
N ASN A 71 -1.11 21.94 14.57
CA ASN A 71 0.07 22.79 14.37
C ASN A 71 -0.24 24.19 13.80
N GLY A 72 -1.35 24.79 14.23
CA GLY A 72 -1.81 26.10 13.76
C GLY A 72 -2.44 26.10 12.37
N LYS A 73 -2.51 24.95 11.69
CA LYS A 73 -3.20 24.77 10.42
C LYS A 73 -4.59 24.18 10.65
N ILE A 74 -5.56 24.60 9.85
CA ILE A 74 -6.92 24.06 9.85
C ILE A 74 -6.99 23.02 8.74
N TYR A 75 -7.37 21.79 9.11
CA TYR A 75 -7.61 20.69 8.19
C TYR A 75 -9.12 20.48 8.07
N GLU A 76 -9.67 20.87 6.92
CA GLU A 76 -11.09 20.71 6.66
C GLU A 76 -11.46 19.22 6.63
N PRO A 77 -12.64 18.84 7.13
CA PRO A 77 -13.17 17.49 6.97
C PRO A 77 -13.29 17.13 5.48
N MET A 78 -13.14 15.84 5.16
CA MET A 78 -13.51 15.34 3.83
C MET A 78 -15.04 15.33 3.72
N TYR A 79 -15.55 16.06 2.73
CA TYR A 79 -16.97 16.10 2.40
C TYR A 79 -17.28 15.15 1.24
N VAL A 80 -18.54 14.69 1.16
CA VAL A 80 -19.00 13.84 0.05
C VAL A 80 -18.78 14.54 -1.30
N ASN A 81 -18.99 15.85 -1.35
CA ASN A 81 -18.81 16.64 -2.57
C ASN A 81 -17.33 16.76 -3.00
N ASP A 82 -16.36 16.45 -2.12
CA ASP A 82 -14.95 16.43 -2.50
C ASP A 82 -14.64 15.27 -3.46
N THR A 83 -15.55 14.30 -3.57
CA THR A 83 -15.44 13.20 -4.55
C THR A 83 -15.88 13.61 -5.96
N ASP A 84 -16.52 14.77 -6.11
CA ASP A 84 -16.96 15.27 -7.41
C ASP A 84 -15.80 15.98 -8.12
N TYR A 85 -15.27 15.33 -9.15
CA TYR A 85 -14.18 15.86 -9.98
C TYR A 85 -14.54 17.17 -10.69
N SER A 86 -15.82 17.52 -10.83
CA SER A 86 -16.20 18.83 -11.39
C SER A 86 -15.79 20.00 -10.49
N ASN A 87 -15.58 19.75 -9.19
CA ASN A 87 -15.04 20.73 -8.25
C ASN A 87 -13.53 20.95 -8.41
N PHE A 88 -12.84 20.12 -9.21
CA PHE A 88 -11.43 20.28 -9.50
C PHE A 88 -11.25 21.26 -10.66
N SER A 89 -10.63 22.42 -10.41
CA SER A 89 -10.44 23.47 -11.43
C SER A 89 -9.48 23.07 -12.56
N GLY A 90 -8.77 21.94 -12.42
CA GLY A 90 -7.74 21.51 -13.39
C GLY A 90 -6.42 22.26 -13.22
N ASP A 91 -6.39 23.33 -12.44
CA ASP A 91 -5.19 24.12 -12.23
C ASP A 91 -4.17 23.39 -11.38
N ILE A 92 -2.92 23.78 -11.58
CA ILE A 92 -1.81 23.31 -10.76
C ILE A 92 -2.00 23.81 -9.32
N PHE A 93 -2.43 22.91 -8.43
CA PHE A 93 -2.62 23.22 -7.01
C PHE A 93 -1.33 23.77 -6.39
N LYS A 94 -1.43 24.91 -5.72
CA LYS A 94 -0.36 25.52 -4.93
C LYS A 94 -0.80 25.56 -3.47
N ASP A 95 -0.08 24.85 -2.61
CA ASP A 95 -0.33 24.87 -1.16
C ASP A 95 -0.15 26.31 -0.63
N PRO A 96 -1.19 26.92 -0.02
CA PRO A 96 -1.07 28.24 0.61
C PRO A 96 -0.01 28.32 1.70
N ALA A 97 0.28 27.20 2.38
CA ALA A 97 1.31 27.10 3.41
C ALA A 97 2.70 26.80 2.85
N GLY A 98 2.83 26.64 1.53
CA GLY A 98 4.06 26.29 0.86
C GLY A 98 4.49 24.84 1.07
N LEU A 99 5.70 24.52 0.59
CA LEU A 99 6.24 23.15 0.65
C LEU A 99 6.80 22.83 2.03
N PRO A 100 6.69 21.58 2.51
CA PRO A 100 7.31 21.19 3.77
C PRO A 100 8.83 21.43 3.76
N PRO A 101 9.41 21.97 4.85
CA PRO A 101 10.83 22.27 4.90
C PRO A 101 11.65 20.98 4.87
N LEU A 102 12.66 20.96 4.00
CA LEU A 102 13.60 19.85 3.93
C LEU A 102 14.56 19.90 5.13
N SER A 103 14.89 18.73 5.68
CA SER A 103 15.92 18.58 6.70
C SER A 103 17.30 18.98 6.17
N GLN A 104 18.25 19.29 7.06
CA GLN A 104 19.62 19.61 6.66
C GLN A 104 20.29 18.48 5.87
N LYS A 105 20.00 17.21 6.23
CA LYS A 105 20.50 16.04 5.50
C LYS A 105 19.98 16.01 4.07
N GLN A 106 18.66 16.14 3.91
CA GLN A 106 18.02 16.19 2.59
C GLN A 106 18.56 17.33 1.71
N LYS A 107 18.78 18.52 2.30
CA LYS A 107 19.37 19.66 1.58
C LYS A 107 20.80 19.39 1.13
N LYS A 108 21.64 18.77 1.97
CA LYS A 108 23.02 18.38 1.61
C LYS A 108 23.04 17.36 0.45
N GLU A 109 22.05 16.48 0.40
CA GLU A 109 21.88 15.51 -0.69
C GLU A 109 21.20 16.11 -1.94
N GLY A 110 20.88 17.41 -1.94
CA GLY A 110 20.27 18.08 -3.09
C GLY A 110 18.80 17.75 -3.31
N ALA A 111 18.08 17.29 -2.28
CA ALA A 111 16.65 16.99 -2.38
C ALA A 111 15.85 18.26 -2.71
N VAL A 112 14.83 18.10 -3.57
CA VAL A 112 13.90 19.15 -3.96
C VAL A 112 12.49 18.58 -4.07
N TRP A 113 11.49 19.43 -3.86
CA TRP A 113 10.11 19.08 -4.17
C TRP A 113 9.86 19.32 -5.67
N ALA A 114 9.50 18.26 -6.38
CA ALA A 114 9.19 18.32 -7.81
C ALA A 114 7.93 17.50 -8.11
N ARG A 115 7.13 17.97 -9.07
CA ARG A 115 6.03 17.19 -9.66
C ARG A 115 6.59 16.23 -10.70
N ILE A 116 5.88 15.13 -10.94
CA ILE A 116 6.28 14.13 -11.94
C ILE A 116 6.42 14.77 -13.34
N SER A 117 5.55 15.72 -13.69
CA SER A 117 5.62 16.47 -14.95
C SER A 117 6.81 17.42 -15.09
N GLN A 118 7.52 17.73 -13.99
CA GLN A 118 8.76 18.49 -14.02
C GLN A 118 9.99 17.59 -14.22
N ILE A 119 9.84 16.28 -14.02
CA ILE A 119 10.92 15.29 -14.10
C ILE A 119 10.86 14.55 -15.45
N TYR A 120 9.66 14.24 -15.94
CA TYR A 120 9.42 13.49 -17.16
C TYR A 120 8.55 14.27 -18.15
N SER A 121 8.83 14.14 -19.45
CA SER A 121 8.14 14.87 -20.52
C SER A 121 6.69 14.43 -20.74
N ASN A 122 6.37 13.15 -20.55
CA ASN A 122 5.02 12.61 -20.70
C ASN A 122 4.75 11.56 -19.60
N PRO A 123 4.52 12.00 -18.35
CA PRO A 123 4.33 11.08 -17.25
C PRO A 123 2.97 10.37 -17.35
N VAL A 124 2.96 9.06 -17.12
CA VAL A 124 1.74 8.26 -17.03
C VAL A 124 1.63 7.72 -15.60
N VAL A 125 0.46 7.87 -14.98
CA VAL A 125 0.25 7.44 -13.59
C VAL A 125 0.32 5.92 -13.47
N ILE A 126 -0.42 5.19 -14.31
CA ILE A 126 -0.36 3.73 -14.42
C ILE A 126 -0.44 3.35 -15.90
N LYS A 127 0.65 2.81 -16.46
CA LYS A 127 0.67 2.28 -17.84
C LYS A 127 0.39 0.78 -17.86
N GLN A 128 1.07 0.04 -16.98
CA GLN A 128 0.91 -1.39 -16.78
C GLN A 128 1.09 -1.67 -15.29
N PHE A 129 0.09 -2.30 -14.68
CA PHE A 129 0.12 -2.64 -13.26
C PHE A 129 0.72 -4.03 -13.08
N THR A 130 2.03 -4.05 -12.85
CA THR A 130 2.85 -5.26 -12.81
C THR A 130 3.82 -5.15 -11.64
N TYR A 131 4.08 -6.25 -10.93
CA TYR A 131 4.96 -6.20 -9.75
C TYR A 131 6.40 -5.81 -10.13
N GLU A 132 6.81 -6.09 -11.37
CA GLU A 132 8.10 -5.74 -11.95
C GLU A 132 8.30 -4.22 -12.09
N ASN A 133 7.22 -3.44 -12.18
CA ASN A 133 7.26 -1.98 -12.27
C ASN A 133 7.29 -1.31 -10.88
N ILE A 134 7.24 -2.08 -9.80
CA ILE A 134 7.21 -1.56 -8.43
C ILE A 134 8.63 -1.70 -7.84
N THR A 135 9.29 -0.57 -7.62
CA THR A 135 10.63 -0.54 -7.04
C THR A 135 10.64 0.30 -5.77
N GLN A 136 11.26 -0.24 -4.72
CA GLN A 136 11.49 0.49 -3.48
C GLN A 136 12.78 1.30 -3.63
N THR A 137 12.73 2.59 -3.31
CA THR A 137 13.91 3.45 -3.30
C THR A 137 14.39 3.71 -1.86
N LEU A 138 15.27 4.70 -1.68
CA LEU A 138 16.00 5.02 -0.44
C LEU A 138 15.10 5.21 0.80
N VAL A 139 13.81 5.50 0.60
CA VAL A 139 12.82 5.66 1.67
C VAL A 139 11.56 4.88 1.26
N GLY A 140 11.21 3.88 2.05
CA GLY A 140 9.92 3.20 1.96
C GLY A 140 9.90 1.98 2.87
N ASP A 141 8.76 1.64 3.44
CA ASP A 141 8.57 0.40 4.18
C ASP A 141 8.35 -0.75 3.18
N CYS A 142 9.12 -1.83 3.32
CA CYS A 142 9.02 -2.98 2.40
C CYS A 142 7.66 -3.66 2.45
N SER A 143 6.96 -3.56 3.58
CA SER A 143 5.63 -4.14 3.80
C SER A 143 4.60 -3.54 2.84
N PHE A 144 4.62 -2.23 2.62
CA PHE A 144 3.70 -1.56 1.72
C PHE A 144 3.99 -1.93 0.25
N VAL A 145 5.26 -1.88 -0.15
CA VAL A 145 5.69 -2.26 -1.50
C VAL A 145 5.32 -3.71 -1.81
N SER A 146 5.54 -4.62 -0.84
CA SER A 146 5.18 -6.03 -0.96
C SER A 146 3.68 -6.23 -1.12
N ALA A 147 2.85 -5.48 -0.38
CA ALA A 147 1.41 -5.55 -0.52
C ALA A 147 0.95 -5.15 -1.93
N LEU A 148 1.51 -4.07 -2.51
CA LEU A 148 1.21 -3.66 -3.89
C LEU A 148 1.64 -4.71 -4.91
N ALA A 149 2.82 -5.33 -4.73
CA ALA A 149 3.29 -6.40 -5.60
C ALA A 149 2.38 -7.63 -5.57
N VAL A 150 1.92 -8.03 -4.38
CA VAL A 150 0.94 -9.11 -4.21
C VAL A 150 -0.38 -8.78 -4.90
N CYS A 151 -0.87 -7.54 -4.75
CA CYS A 151 -2.08 -7.08 -5.43
C CYS A 151 -1.91 -7.15 -6.96
N ALA A 152 -0.80 -6.64 -7.50
CA ALA A 152 -0.53 -6.69 -8.94
C ALA A 152 -0.46 -8.13 -9.48
N SER A 153 0.19 -9.03 -8.72
CA SER A 153 0.27 -10.44 -9.08
C SER A 153 -1.09 -11.14 -9.01
N TRP A 154 -1.93 -10.77 -8.04
CA TRP A 154 -3.30 -11.28 -7.91
C TRP A 154 -4.16 -10.83 -9.09
N GLU A 155 -4.17 -9.53 -9.41
CA GLU A 155 -4.96 -9.01 -10.53
C GLU A 155 -4.55 -9.67 -11.86
N ARG A 156 -3.25 -9.86 -12.09
CA ARG A 156 -2.74 -10.59 -13.26
C ARG A 156 -3.22 -12.04 -13.28
N ARG A 157 -3.20 -12.73 -12.14
CA ARG A 157 -3.58 -14.14 -12.03
C ARG A 157 -5.08 -14.36 -12.24
N TYR A 158 -5.93 -13.46 -11.72
CA TYR A 158 -7.38 -13.65 -11.70
C TYR A 158 -8.14 -12.78 -12.70
N GLY A 159 -7.48 -11.83 -13.37
CA GLY A 159 -8.10 -10.94 -14.35
C GLY A 159 -9.17 -10.02 -13.74
N ARG A 160 -9.09 -9.75 -12.43
CA ARG A 160 -10.02 -8.88 -11.70
C ARG A 160 -9.24 -7.73 -11.09
N THR A 161 -9.83 -6.54 -11.09
CA THR A 161 -9.24 -5.34 -10.48
C THR A 161 -9.49 -5.33 -8.98
N LEU A 162 -8.43 -5.10 -8.20
CA LEU A 162 -8.47 -4.94 -6.75
C LEU A 162 -8.14 -3.50 -6.35
N ILE A 163 -7.06 -2.94 -6.91
CA ILE A 163 -6.63 -1.55 -6.72
C ILE A 163 -6.39 -0.79 -8.03
N SER A 164 -6.07 -1.47 -9.14
CA SER A 164 -5.97 -0.78 -10.43
C SER A 164 -7.38 -0.45 -10.94
N ARG A 165 -7.77 0.83 -10.86
CA ARG A 165 -9.02 1.32 -11.45
C ARG A 165 -8.64 2.06 -12.73
N ASN A 166 -9.04 1.50 -13.88
CA ASN A 166 -9.04 2.19 -15.18
C ASN A 166 -10.33 2.99 -15.36
#